data_AF-A0A2V1CHP2-F1
#
_entry.id   AF-A0A2V1CHP2-F1
#
_cell.length_a   1.000
_cell.length_b   1.000
_cell.length_c   1.000
_cell.angle_alpha   90.00
_cell.angle_beta   90.00
_cell.angle_gamma   90.00
#
_symmetry.space_group_name_H-M   'P 1'
#
loop_
_entity.id
_entity.type
_entity.pdbx_description
1 polymer ?
#
loop_
_entity_poly.entity_id
_entity_poly.type
_entity_poly.pdbx_seq_one_letter_code
_entity_poly.pdbx_strand_id
1 'polypeptide(L)'
;MRASSKVLSMISPVFHRMLGPDFKEGATLKAAQSVVIHLPDDDSDAMVILLNIIHGRTRQVPRKIDFENDLLTELATLVDYYQLYEVTELFSDTWLRDSTRGKRLWTEYRHSTALRWLWISWVFQDAPLFQDITKLMEGEGEGDSEYVDGASSGESGLRQEYADRLPIPSAVLDTIRRQRDVAISTAIDVVYDLIAKYSGPNFTCEALTDENGGSLRGDHRRTCVTLVLGSLVKGARQANIWPRPEKPPYDFTFDTLVLAIRDIRISTLCSQTDVSSIFDTHGVDDLLEVLMDNIERSLAGLNINDFMPDERRRDLQ
;
A
#
# COMPACT_ATOMS: atom_id res chain seq x y z
N MET A 1 0.36 13.89 -35.44
CA MET A 1 0.88 12.64 -36.05
C MET A 1 -0.10 12.12 -37.11
N ARG A 2 0.30 11.28 -38.07
CA ARG A 2 -0.64 10.58 -38.98
C ARG A 2 -0.62 9.08 -38.70
N ALA A 3 -1.80 8.48 -38.66
CA ALA A 3 -2.04 7.07 -38.34
C ALA A 3 -2.98 6.42 -39.37
N SER A 4 -2.90 5.10 -39.51
CA SER A 4 -3.81 4.33 -40.37
C SER A 4 -5.07 3.97 -39.60
N SER A 5 -6.23 4.46 -40.04
CA SER A 5 -7.53 4.16 -39.44
C SER A 5 -7.84 2.66 -39.42
N LYS A 6 -7.43 1.92 -40.46
CA LYS A 6 -7.61 0.47 -40.54
C LYS A 6 -6.81 -0.26 -39.46
N VAL A 7 -5.57 0.18 -39.20
CA VAL A 7 -4.73 -0.43 -38.15
C VAL A 7 -5.26 -0.08 -36.77
N LEU A 8 -5.65 1.18 -36.54
CA LEU A 8 -6.26 1.62 -35.28
C LEU A 8 -7.52 0.83 -34.95
N SER A 9 -8.44 0.69 -35.92
CA SER A 9 -9.70 -0.04 -35.77
C SER A 9 -9.54 -1.55 -35.63
N MET A 10 -8.38 -2.08 -36.03
CA MET A 10 -8.06 -3.51 -35.90
C MET A 10 -7.52 -3.82 -34.50
N ILE A 11 -6.75 -2.90 -33.92
CA ILE A 11 -6.03 -3.12 -32.65
C ILE A 11 -6.83 -2.63 -31.45
N SER A 12 -7.56 -1.51 -31.58
CA SER A 12 -8.33 -0.93 -30.47
C SER A 12 -9.84 -1.03 -30.73
N PRO A 13 -10.59 -1.70 -29.85
CA PRO A 13 -12.06 -1.69 -29.86
C PRO A 13 -12.66 -0.28 -29.75
N VAL A 14 -11.96 0.66 -29.09
CA VAL A 14 -12.42 2.05 -28.96
C VAL A 14 -12.27 2.78 -30.28
N PHE A 15 -11.09 2.72 -30.91
CA PHE A 15 -10.93 3.30 -32.24
C PHE A 15 -11.81 2.62 -33.30
N HIS A 16 -12.06 1.31 -33.17
CA HIS A 16 -13.00 0.60 -34.04
C HIS A 16 -14.39 1.22 -34.01
N ARG A 17 -14.91 1.49 -32.80
CA ARG A 17 -16.21 2.14 -32.62
C ARG A 17 -16.18 3.59 -33.10
N MET A 18 -15.20 4.37 -32.65
CA MET A 18 -15.06 5.80 -33.01
C MET A 18 -14.93 6.03 -34.52
N LEU A 19 -14.21 5.16 -35.23
CA LEU A 19 -14.02 5.25 -36.68
C LEU A 19 -15.10 4.48 -37.47
N GLY A 20 -16.06 3.88 -36.76
CA GLY A 20 -17.22 3.19 -37.30
C GLY A 20 -18.31 4.14 -37.80
N PRO A 21 -19.37 3.61 -38.44
CA PRO A 21 -20.40 4.41 -39.10
C PRO A 21 -21.25 5.24 -38.13
N ASP A 22 -21.28 4.90 -36.85
CA ASP A 22 -22.17 5.48 -35.85
C ASP A 22 -21.65 6.81 -35.26
N PHE A 23 -20.41 7.17 -35.57
CA PHE A 23 -19.75 8.37 -35.06
C PHE A 23 -19.40 9.35 -36.19
N LYS A 24 -19.29 10.64 -35.83
CA LYS A 24 -19.00 11.71 -36.79
C LYS A 24 -17.66 11.48 -37.49
N GLU A 25 -16.68 11.01 -36.72
CA GLU A 25 -15.32 10.73 -37.16
C GLU A 25 -15.31 9.67 -38.28
N GLY A 26 -16.04 8.57 -38.10
CA GLY A 26 -16.16 7.52 -39.12
C GLY A 26 -16.96 7.96 -40.34
N ALA A 27 -18.03 8.76 -40.17
CA ALA A 27 -18.77 9.34 -41.28
C ALA A 27 -17.88 10.27 -42.14
N THR A 28 -17.08 11.13 -41.51
CA THR A 28 -16.10 11.99 -42.18
C THR A 28 -15.02 11.16 -42.87
N LEU A 29 -14.47 10.14 -42.19
CA LEU A 29 -13.47 9.24 -42.77
C LEU A 29 -13.99 8.55 -44.03
N LYS A 30 -15.24 8.10 -44.04
CA LYS A 30 -15.88 7.47 -45.22
C LYS A 30 -16.05 8.43 -46.38
N ALA A 31 -16.40 9.70 -46.12
CA ALA A 31 -16.63 10.70 -47.15
C ALA A 31 -15.34 11.31 -47.72
N ALA A 32 -14.35 11.60 -46.86
CA ALA A 32 -13.14 12.35 -47.21
C ALA A 32 -11.85 11.51 -47.25
N GLN A 33 -11.95 10.19 -47.01
CA GLN A 33 -10.82 9.23 -46.90
C GLN A 33 -9.78 9.56 -45.80
N SER A 34 -10.00 10.64 -45.05
CA SER A 34 -9.18 11.08 -43.93
C SER A 34 -10.03 11.89 -42.96
N VAL A 35 -9.64 11.89 -41.69
CA VAL A 35 -10.31 12.65 -40.63
C VAL A 35 -9.26 13.15 -39.64
N VAL A 36 -9.49 14.33 -39.07
CA VAL A 36 -8.70 14.86 -37.94
C VAL A 36 -9.49 14.60 -36.67
N ILE A 37 -8.88 13.88 -35.74
CA ILE A 37 -9.45 13.59 -34.42
C ILE A 37 -8.72 14.47 -33.41
N HIS A 38 -9.47 15.25 -32.65
CA HIS A 38 -8.95 16.05 -31.55
C HIS A 38 -9.07 15.24 -30.25
N LEU A 39 -7.95 15.08 -29.55
CA LEU A 39 -7.84 14.33 -28.30
C LEU A 39 -7.32 15.26 -27.19
N PRO A 40 -8.12 16.23 -26.72
CA PRO A 40 -7.65 17.25 -25.78
C PRO A 40 -7.36 16.71 -24.38
N ASP A 41 -7.94 15.57 -24.02
CA ASP A 41 -7.82 14.96 -22.70
C ASP A 41 -6.68 13.92 -22.62
N ASP A 42 -6.13 13.52 -23.77
CA ASP A 42 -5.07 12.52 -23.85
C ASP A 42 -3.69 13.18 -23.78
N ASP A 43 -2.78 12.59 -23.00
CA ASP A 43 -1.38 13.02 -23.01
C ASP A 43 -0.74 12.80 -24.40
N SER A 44 -0.15 13.87 -24.93
CA SER A 44 0.39 13.88 -26.30
C SER A 44 1.59 12.93 -26.45
N ASP A 45 2.47 12.88 -25.45
CA ASP A 45 3.69 12.08 -25.52
C ASP A 45 3.38 10.58 -25.39
N ALA A 46 2.51 10.23 -24.45
CA ALA A 46 1.98 8.88 -24.29
C ALA A 46 1.25 8.41 -25.56
N MET A 47 0.40 9.25 -26.16
CA MET A 47 -0.30 8.92 -27.40
C MET A 47 0.67 8.70 -28.57
N VAL A 48 1.73 9.51 -28.71
CA VAL A 48 2.75 9.31 -29.74
C VAL A 48 3.46 7.95 -29.57
N ILE A 49 3.76 7.56 -28.34
CA ILE A 49 4.35 6.25 -28.03
C ILE A 49 3.40 5.12 -28.43
N LEU A 50 2.12 5.20 -28.03
CA LEU A 50 1.13 4.17 -28.36
C LEU A 50 0.91 4.05 -29.87
N LEU A 51 0.83 5.16 -30.59
CA LEU A 51 0.71 5.13 -32.05
C LEU A 51 1.94 4.49 -32.72
N ASN A 52 3.14 4.70 -32.18
CA ASN A 52 4.33 4.01 -32.66
C ASN A 52 4.27 2.50 -32.39
N ILE A 53 3.77 2.07 -31.24
CA ILE A 53 3.54 0.66 -30.90
C ILE A 53 2.52 0.03 -31.85
N ILE A 54 1.33 0.62 -31.97
CA ILE A 54 0.22 0.19 -32.85
C ILE A 54 0.67 0.03 -34.30
N HIS A 55 1.55 0.91 -34.78
CA HIS A 55 2.07 0.86 -36.16
C HIS A 55 3.36 0.06 -36.33
N GLY A 56 3.80 -0.69 -35.31
CA GLY A 56 5.01 -1.52 -35.38
C GLY A 56 6.31 -0.73 -35.55
N ARG A 57 6.30 0.57 -35.24
CA ARG A 57 7.48 1.46 -35.33
C ARG A 57 8.33 1.33 -34.07
N THR A 58 8.70 0.10 -33.73
CA THR A 58 9.33 -0.26 -32.44
C THR A 58 10.65 0.48 -32.16
N ARG A 59 11.37 0.92 -33.20
CA ARG A 59 12.58 1.75 -33.07
C ARG A 59 12.32 3.16 -32.51
N GLN A 60 11.09 3.65 -32.62
CA GLN A 60 10.67 4.96 -32.11
C GLN A 60 10.07 4.87 -30.71
N VAL A 61 9.91 3.66 -30.17
CA VAL A 61 9.39 3.44 -28.82
C VAL A 61 10.56 3.50 -27.83
N PRO A 62 10.51 4.37 -26.80
CA PRO A 62 11.55 4.44 -25.78
C PRO A 62 11.74 3.09 -25.10
N ARG A 63 13.00 2.68 -24.89
CA ARG A 63 13.32 1.47 -24.10
C ARG A 63 13.32 1.72 -22.60
N LYS A 64 13.48 2.98 -22.21
CA LYS A 64 13.43 3.46 -20.84
C LYS A 64 12.42 4.58 -20.77
N ILE A 65 11.59 4.55 -19.74
CA ILE A 65 10.69 5.64 -19.40
C ILE A 65 11.21 6.24 -18.11
N ASP A 66 11.25 7.57 -18.06
CA ASP A 66 11.54 8.25 -16.81
C ASP A 66 10.35 8.06 -15.88
N PHE A 67 10.63 7.74 -14.62
CA PHE A 67 9.61 7.44 -13.61
C PHE A 67 9.37 8.65 -12.69
N GLU A 68 10.17 9.71 -12.83
CA GLU A 68 9.99 10.98 -12.12
C GLU A 68 8.86 11.82 -12.72
N ASN A 69 8.41 11.49 -13.94
CA ASN A 69 7.27 12.13 -14.60
C ASN A 69 6.06 11.18 -14.71
N ASP A 70 4.93 11.73 -15.12
CA ASP A 70 3.65 11.01 -15.15
C ASP A 70 3.48 10.13 -16.40
N LEU A 71 4.47 10.07 -17.29
CA LEU A 71 4.36 9.45 -18.61
C LEU A 71 3.96 7.97 -18.56
N LEU A 72 4.50 7.19 -17.62
CA LEU A 72 4.13 5.77 -17.49
C LEU A 72 2.70 5.61 -16.97
N THR A 73 2.27 6.50 -16.09
CA THR A 73 0.89 6.56 -15.58
C THR A 73 -0.07 6.93 -16.72
N GLU A 74 0.27 7.95 -17.52
CA GLU A 74 -0.52 8.35 -18.68
C GLU A 74 -0.59 7.24 -19.73
N LEU A 75 0.52 6.55 -19.99
CA LEU A 75 0.52 5.37 -20.85
C LEU A 75 -0.42 4.29 -20.32
N ALA A 76 -0.39 3.98 -19.02
CA ALA A 76 -1.31 3.02 -18.42
C ALA A 76 -2.77 3.47 -18.58
N THR A 77 -3.07 4.75 -18.33
CA THR A 77 -4.41 5.32 -18.51
C THR A 77 -4.90 5.20 -19.95
N LEU A 78 -4.08 5.54 -20.94
CA LEU A 78 -4.45 5.44 -22.35
C LEU A 78 -4.53 3.97 -22.82
N VAL A 79 -3.68 3.08 -22.30
CA VAL A 79 -3.75 1.64 -22.59
C VAL A 79 -5.06 1.06 -22.10
N ASP A 80 -5.49 1.43 -20.89
CA ASP A 80 -6.77 1.00 -20.34
C ASP A 80 -7.94 1.58 -21.14
N TYR A 81 -7.93 2.89 -21.37
CA TYR A 81 -8.98 3.60 -22.08
C TYR A 81 -9.19 3.06 -23.50
N TYR A 82 -8.11 2.91 -24.29
CA TYR A 82 -8.16 2.42 -25.66
C TYR A 82 -8.13 0.88 -25.77
N GLN A 83 -8.06 0.17 -24.64
CA GLN A 83 -7.99 -1.29 -24.54
C GLN A 83 -6.84 -1.90 -25.36
N LEU A 84 -5.63 -1.40 -25.12
CA LEU A 84 -4.40 -1.73 -25.86
C LEU A 84 -3.47 -2.69 -25.09
N TYR A 85 -4.02 -3.53 -24.22
CA TYR A 85 -3.22 -4.34 -23.29
C TYR A 85 -2.22 -5.27 -24.01
N GLU A 86 -2.69 -6.09 -24.95
CA GLU A 86 -1.85 -7.08 -25.66
C GLU A 86 -0.75 -6.42 -26.52
N VAL A 87 -1.09 -5.38 -27.28
CA VAL A 87 -0.13 -4.73 -28.19
C VAL A 87 1.00 -4.01 -27.43
N THR A 88 0.77 -3.65 -26.16
CA THR A 88 1.74 -2.94 -25.33
C THR A 88 2.56 -3.85 -24.42
N GLU A 89 2.17 -5.12 -24.26
CA GLU A 89 2.72 -6.06 -23.26
C GLU A 89 4.26 -6.15 -23.29
N LEU A 90 4.85 -6.38 -24.47
CA LEU A 90 6.30 -6.49 -24.61
C LEU A 90 7.03 -5.21 -24.16
N PHE A 91 6.42 -4.06 -24.40
CA PHE A 91 7.00 -2.76 -24.05
C PHE A 91 6.82 -2.46 -22.57
N SER A 92 5.64 -2.70 -22.00
CA SER A 92 5.39 -2.55 -20.57
C SER A 92 6.30 -3.46 -19.75
N ASP A 93 6.46 -4.73 -20.16
CA ASP A 93 7.38 -5.66 -19.50
C ASP A 93 8.83 -5.15 -19.56
N THR A 94 9.22 -4.47 -20.64
CA THR A 94 10.56 -3.86 -20.77
C THR A 94 10.70 -2.66 -19.82
N TRP A 95 9.71 -1.77 -19.77
CA TRP A 95 9.71 -0.59 -18.91
C TRP A 95 9.70 -0.97 -17.44
N LEU A 96 8.90 -1.96 -17.05
CA LEU A 96 8.81 -2.47 -15.69
C LEU A 96 10.02 -3.33 -15.30
N ARG A 97 10.67 -4.04 -16.22
CA ARG A 97 11.89 -4.82 -15.88
C ARG A 97 13.11 -3.93 -15.60
N ASP A 98 13.25 -2.83 -16.34
CA ASP A 98 14.32 -1.85 -16.10
C ASP A 98 14.06 -1.03 -14.81
N SER A 99 12.94 -1.29 -14.12
CA SER A 99 12.50 -0.59 -12.92
C SER A 99 13.23 -1.01 -11.63
N THR A 100 14.50 -1.40 -11.68
CA THR A 100 15.35 -1.28 -10.46
C THR A 100 15.29 0.14 -9.88
N ARG A 101 14.98 1.13 -10.73
CA ARG A 101 14.64 2.51 -10.38
C ARG A 101 13.18 2.69 -9.91
N GLY A 102 12.19 2.02 -10.51
CA GLY A 102 10.81 1.98 -9.97
C GLY A 102 10.77 1.42 -8.54
N LYS A 103 11.50 0.31 -8.30
CA LYS A 103 11.86 -0.28 -7.00
C LYS A 103 12.31 0.74 -5.98
N ARG A 104 13.24 1.60 -6.39
CA ARG A 104 13.75 2.68 -5.56
C ARG A 104 12.75 3.82 -5.38
N LEU A 105 12.09 4.25 -6.44
CA LEU A 105 11.20 5.42 -6.43
C LEU A 105 9.92 5.19 -5.64
N TRP A 106 9.31 4.00 -5.72
CA TRP A 106 8.25 3.68 -4.76
C TRP A 106 8.82 3.60 -3.36
N THR A 107 10.04 3.07 -3.10
CA THR A 107 10.57 3.01 -1.73
C THR A 107 10.98 4.36 -1.16
N GLU A 108 11.37 5.32 -2.00
CA GLU A 108 11.86 6.65 -1.61
C GLU A 108 10.72 7.68 -1.50
N TYR A 109 9.65 7.53 -2.29
CA TYR A 109 8.49 8.47 -2.34
C TYR A 109 7.14 7.78 -2.09
N ARG A 110 7.15 6.75 -1.23
CA ARG A 110 6.08 5.78 -0.92
C ARG A 110 4.68 6.38 -0.91
N HIS A 111 4.45 7.37 -0.05
CA HIS A 111 3.11 7.93 0.16
C HIS A 111 2.56 8.69 -1.05
N SER A 112 3.40 9.41 -1.77
CA SER A 112 2.94 10.29 -2.86
C SER A 112 2.75 9.60 -4.21
N THR A 113 3.25 8.37 -4.36
CA THR A 113 3.26 7.66 -5.65
C THR A 113 2.58 6.30 -5.62
N ALA A 114 2.15 5.81 -4.44
CA ALA A 114 1.53 4.49 -4.28
C ALA A 114 0.35 4.26 -5.23
N LEU A 115 -0.59 5.21 -5.35
CA LEU A 115 -1.75 5.09 -6.24
C LEU A 115 -1.37 5.01 -7.72
N ARG A 116 -0.34 5.76 -8.14
CA ARG A 116 0.16 5.72 -9.52
C ARG A 116 0.75 4.36 -9.84
N TRP A 117 1.59 3.84 -8.95
CA TRP A 117 2.19 2.52 -9.13
C TRP A 117 1.15 1.39 -9.00
N LEU A 118 0.14 1.55 -8.15
CA LEU A 118 -1.00 0.63 -8.06
C LEU A 118 -1.75 0.59 -9.40
N TRP A 119 -1.99 1.76 -10.01
CA TRP A 119 -2.62 1.86 -11.32
C TRP A 119 -1.77 1.25 -12.44
N ILE A 120 -0.47 1.55 -12.47
CA ILE A 120 0.47 0.99 -13.45
C ILE A 120 0.52 -0.54 -13.35
N SER A 121 0.67 -1.08 -12.14
CA SER A 121 0.71 -2.53 -11.92
C SER A 121 -0.62 -3.21 -12.24
N TRP A 122 -1.74 -2.52 -11.99
CA TRP A 122 -3.07 -2.97 -12.39
C TRP A 122 -3.22 -3.09 -13.90
N VAL A 123 -2.94 -2.01 -14.65
CA VAL A 123 -3.12 -1.98 -16.11
C VAL A 123 -2.21 -2.97 -16.82
N PHE A 124 -0.92 -2.97 -16.46
CA PHE A 124 0.07 -3.86 -17.07
C PHE A 124 0.11 -5.25 -16.46
N GLN A 125 -0.72 -5.53 -15.45
CA GLN A 125 -0.85 -6.83 -14.79
C GLN A 125 0.47 -7.37 -14.23
N ASP A 126 1.28 -6.49 -13.66
CA ASP A 126 2.50 -6.88 -12.94
C ASP A 126 2.10 -7.34 -11.53
N ALA A 127 1.80 -8.64 -11.40
CA ALA A 127 1.31 -9.22 -10.15
C ALA A 127 2.29 -9.03 -8.96
N PRO A 128 3.62 -9.23 -9.11
CA PRO A 128 4.57 -8.95 -8.02
C PRO A 128 4.53 -7.49 -7.55
N LEU A 129 4.55 -6.53 -8.49
CA LEU A 129 4.49 -5.12 -8.16
C LEU A 129 3.18 -4.74 -7.49
N PHE A 130 2.05 -5.25 -8.00
CA PHE A 130 0.73 -5.02 -7.41
C PHE A 130 0.67 -5.53 -5.96
N GLN A 131 1.18 -6.74 -5.71
CA GLN A 131 1.22 -7.31 -4.36
C GLN A 131 2.10 -6.48 -3.42
N ASP A 132 3.30 -6.07 -3.86
CA ASP A 132 4.22 -5.25 -3.05
C ASP A 132 3.60 -3.89 -2.67
N ILE A 133 2.92 -3.23 -3.61
CA ILE A 133 2.31 -1.91 -3.37
C ILE A 133 1.09 -2.03 -2.46
N THR A 134 0.23 -3.02 -2.70
CA THR A 134 -0.96 -3.21 -1.86
C THR A 134 -0.58 -3.59 -0.44
N LYS A 135 0.45 -4.44 -0.26
CA LYS A 135 1.05 -4.73 1.05
C LYS A 135 1.53 -3.48 1.76
N LEU A 136 2.23 -2.61 1.05
CA LEU A 136 2.71 -1.33 1.59
C LEU A 136 1.53 -0.46 2.06
N MET A 137 0.51 -0.33 1.22
CA MET A 137 -0.68 0.45 1.54
C MET A 137 -1.45 -0.13 2.73
N GLU A 138 -1.46 -1.45 2.91
CA GLU A 138 -2.03 -2.07 4.11
C GLU A 138 -1.35 -1.57 5.40
N GLY A 139 -0.03 -1.33 5.39
CA GLY A 139 0.73 -0.82 6.54
C GLY A 139 0.66 0.69 6.74
N GLU A 140 0.88 1.46 5.67
CA GLU A 140 1.20 2.89 5.75
C GLU A 140 -0.01 3.85 5.77
N GLY A 141 -1.26 3.37 5.64
CA GLY A 141 -2.43 4.26 5.58
C GLY A 141 -2.51 5.12 4.32
N GLU A 142 -3.66 5.72 4.03
CA GLU A 142 -3.65 6.97 3.25
C GLU A 142 -3.16 8.05 4.22
N GLY A 143 -1.85 8.22 4.29
CA GLY A 143 -1.25 9.20 5.19
C GLY A 143 -1.58 10.61 4.70
N ASP A 144 -2.38 11.32 5.48
CA ASP A 144 -2.24 12.77 5.66
C ASP A 144 -0.83 13.03 6.22
N SER A 145 0.19 12.94 5.37
CA SER A 145 1.52 13.42 5.70
C SER A 145 1.51 14.93 5.56
N GLU A 146 1.03 15.60 6.60
CA GLU A 146 1.22 17.04 6.81
C GLU A 146 2.65 17.35 7.30
N TYR A 147 3.60 16.40 7.18
CA TYR A 147 5.03 16.65 7.36
C TYR A 147 5.71 16.85 6.01
N VAL A 148 5.45 18.01 5.40
CA VAL A 148 6.35 18.57 4.39
C VAL A 148 7.28 19.55 5.10
N ASP A 149 8.53 19.13 5.25
CA ASP A 149 9.64 20.00 5.56
C ASP A 149 9.78 21.06 4.43
N GLY A 150 9.47 22.32 4.76
CA GLY A 150 10.09 23.50 4.18
C GLY A 150 9.99 23.79 2.67
N ALA A 151 9.24 23.04 1.85
CA ALA A 151 9.08 23.31 0.42
C ALA A 151 7.64 23.71 0.06
N SER A 152 7.41 25.03 0.04
CA SER A 152 6.41 25.77 -0.74
C SER A 152 5.09 25.05 -1.07
N SER A 153 4.06 25.48 -0.33
CA SER A 153 2.65 25.53 -0.71
C SER A 153 2.42 25.77 -2.22
N GLY A 154 2.02 24.71 -2.93
CA GLY A 154 1.62 24.79 -4.33
C GLY A 154 1.15 23.46 -4.95
N GLU A 155 1.63 22.31 -4.48
CA GLU A 155 1.46 21.03 -5.21
C GLU A 155 0.54 20.00 -4.53
N SER A 156 0.05 20.25 -3.31
CA SER A 156 -0.86 19.32 -2.61
C SER A 156 -2.21 19.17 -3.32
N GLY A 157 -2.74 20.24 -3.93
CA GLY A 157 -4.00 20.20 -4.69
C GLY A 157 -3.91 19.41 -6.00
N LEU A 158 -2.77 19.49 -6.70
CA LEU A 158 -2.55 18.76 -7.96
C LEU A 158 -2.44 17.25 -7.74
N ARG A 159 -1.94 16.81 -6.59
CA ARG A 159 -1.77 15.38 -6.26
C ARG A 159 -3.09 14.67 -5.95
N GLN A 160 -3.99 15.32 -5.21
CA GLN A 160 -5.31 14.76 -4.91
C GLN A 160 -6.19 14.71 -6.16
N GLU A 161 -6.18 15.78 -6.97
CA GLU A 161 -6.87 15.83 -8.25
C GLU A 161 -6.36 14.76 -9.24
N TYR A 162 -5.07 14.41 -9.20
CA TYR A 162 -4.49 13.32 -10.00
C TYR A 162 -4.91 11.93 -9.52
N ALA A 163 -4.97 11.72 -8.20
CA ALA A 163 -5.38 10.46 -7.59
C ALA A 163 -6.85 10.14 -7.90
N ASP A 164 -7.72 11.15 -7.85
CA ASP A 164 -9.15 11.04 -8.17
C ASP A 164 -9.42 10.69 -9.65
N ARG A 165 -8.42 10.85 -10.53
CA ARG A 165 -8.51 10.55 -11.97
C ARG A 165 -8.12 9.12 -12.32
N LEU A 166 -7.46 8.38 -11.43
CA LEU A 166 -7.04 7.01 -11.72
C LEU A 166 -8.21 6.05 -11.54
N PRO A 167 -8.62 5.28 -12.58
CA PRO A 167 -9.77 4.38 -12.49
C PRO A 167 -9.41 3.05 -11.80
N ILE A 168 -8.85 3.15 -10.60
CA ILE A 168 -8.55 2.00 -9.74
C ILE A 168 -9.87 1.41 -9.23
N PRO A 169 -10.08 0.08 -9.33
CA PRO A 169 -11.31 -0.53 -8.82
C PRO A 169 -11.49 -0.27 -7.33
N SER A 170 -12.66 0.25 -6.92
CA SER A 170 -12.94 0.52 -5.51
C SER A 170 -12.80 -0.72 -4.64
N ALA A 171 -13.15 -1.91 -5.17
CA ALA A 171 -12.98 -3.19 -4.48
C ALA A 171 -11.53 -3.46 -4.03
N VAL A 172 -10.53 -3.00 -4.80
CA VAL A 172 -9.11 -3.09 -4.43
C VAL A 172 -8.83 -2.19 -3.24
N LEU A 173 -9.18 -0.90 -3.33
CA LEU A 173 -8.96 0.09 -2.27
C LEU A 173 -9.71 -0.27 -0.98
N ASP A 174 -10.96 -0.70 -1.10
CA ASP A 174 -11.80 -1.14 0.03
C ASP A 174 -11.20 -2.37 0.71
N THR A 175 -10.62 -3.29 -0.05
CA THR A 175 -9.96 -4.47 0.51
C THR A 175 -8.68 -4.09 1.26
N ILE A 176 -7.85 -3.20 0.71
CA ILE A 176 -6.65 -2.68 1.40
C ILE A 176 -7.04 -2.04 2.74
N ARG A 177 -8.05 -1.16 2.72
CA ARG A 177 -8.55 -0.48 3.93
C ARG A 177 -9.06 -1.50 4.96
N ARG A 178 -9.85 -2.48 4.53
CA ARG A 178 -10.36 -3.54 5.40
C ARG A 178 -9.23 -4.38 6.02
N GLN A 179 -8.20 -4.75 5.25
CA GLN A 179 -7.07 -5.52 5.77
C GLN A 179 -6.27 -4.72 6.81
N ARG A 180 -6.04 -3.43 6.52
CA ARG A 180 -5.43 -2.49 7.48
C ARG A 180 -6.22 -2.41 8.78
N ASP A 181 -7.53 -2.21 8.70
CA ASP A 181 -8.40 -2.10 9.87
C ASP A 181 -8.36 -3.36 10.74
N VAL A 182 -8.33 -4.54 10.12
CA VAL A 182 -8.17 -5.83 10.80
C VAL A 182 -6.81 -5.92 11.49
N ALA A 183 -5.73 -5.57 10.80
CA ALA A 183 -4.37 -5.61 11.37
C ALA A 183 -4.23 -4.66 12.56
N ILE A 184 -4.74 -3.43 12.44
CA ILE A 184 -4.80 -2.45 13.52
C ILE A 184 -5.61 -2.99 14.71
N SER A 185 -6.82 -3.49 14.45
CA SER A 185 -7.68 -4.06 15.50
C SER A 185 -6.97 -5.19 16.25
N THR A 186 -6.28 -6.06 15.51
CA THR A 186 -5.52 -7.19 16.06
C THR A 186 -4.35 -6.71 16.92
N ALA A 187 -3.63 -5.68 16.49
CA ALA A 187 -2.53 -5.10 17.28
C ALA A 187 -3.03 -4.46 18.58
N ILE A 188 -4.16 -3.76 18.54
CA ILE A 188 -4.84 -3.23 19.72
C ILE A 188 -5.24 -4.38 20.67
N ASP A 189 -5.83 -5.45 20.13
CA ASP A 189 -6.25 -6.61 20.92
C ASP A 189 -5.09 -7.24 21.69
N VAL A 190 -3.90 -7.36 21.09
CA VAL A 190 -2.70 -7.88 21.78
C VAL A 190 -2.40 -7.09 23.07
N VAL A 191 -2.39 -5.76 23.00
CA VAL A 191 -2.09 -4.91 24.17
C VAL A 191 -3.20 -5.02 25.22
N TYR A 192 -4.46 -5.06 24.78
CA TYR A 192 -5.61 -5.19 25.67
C TYR A 192 -5.70 -6.56 26.35
N ASP A 193 -5.33 -7.63 25.66
CA ASP A 193 -5.26 -8.98 26.22
C ASP A 193 -4.16 -9.07 27.28
N LEU A 194 -3.02 -8.39 27.08
CA LEU A 194 -1.99 -8.26 28.11
C LEU A 194 -2.51 -7.46 29.31
N ILE A 195 -3.16 -6.32 29.10
CA ILE A 195 -3.77 -5.54 30.20
C ILE A 195 -4.77 -6.41 30.98
N ALA A 196 -5.64 -7.17 30.29
CA ALA A 196 -6.60 -8.06 30.92
C ALA A 196 -5.91 -9.19 31.70
N LYS A 197 -4.87 -9.80 31.14
CA LYS A 197 -4.07 -10.86 31.78
C LYS A 197 -3.46 -10.39 33.10
N TYR A 198 -2.83 -9.22 33.11
CA TYR A 198 -2.17 -8.67 34.31
C TYR A 198 -3.14 -7.98 35.29
N SER A 199 -4.34 -7.61 34.84
CA SER A 199 -5.42 -7.16 35.73
C SER A 199 -6.16 -8.30 36.43
N GLY A 200 -6.03 -9.52 35.92
CA GLY A 200 -6.72 -10.71 36.43
C GLY A 200 -6.19 -11.16 37.80
N PRO A 201 -7.02 -11.87 38.60
CA PRO A 201 -6.65 -12.30 39.94
C PRO A 201 -5.59 -13.43 39.98
N ASN A 202 -5.34 -14.08 38.84
CA ASN A 202 -4.59 -15.33 38.76
C ASN A 202 -3.15 -15.17 38.30
N PHE A 203 -2.72 -13.98 37.87
CA PHE A 203 -1.36 -13.78 37.40
C PHE A 203 -0.42 -13.47 38.58
N THR A 204 0.66 -14.23 38.70
CA THR A 204 1.69 -14.02 39.74
C THR A 204 3.07 -14.10 39.14
N CYS A 205 3.95 -13.17 39.51
CA CYS A 205 5.37 -13.22 39.22
C CYS A 205 6.02 -14.53 39.73
N GLU A 206 6.78 -15.21 38.87
CA GLU A 206 7.41 -16.51 39.11
C GLU A 206 8.85 -16.42 39.67
N ALA A 207 9.39 -15.22 39.89
CA ALA A 207 10.78 -15.02 40.31
C ALA A 207 11.21 -15.91 41.49
N LEU A 208 12.40 -16.50 41.35
CA LEU A 208 12.93 -17.54 42.22
C LEU A 208 13.13 -17.05 43.66
N THR A 209 12.91 -17.99 44.56
CA THR A 209 13.06 -17.84 46.00
C THR A 209 14.54 -17.80 46.38
N ASP A 210 14.97 -16.79 47.15
CA ASP A 210 16.14 -16.99 48.02
C ASP A 210 15.85 -18.13 49.01
N GLU A 211 16.89 -18.74 49.54
CA GLU A 211 16.82 -19.94 50.38
C GLU A 211 16.20 -19.67 51.78
N ASN A 212 15.92 -18.41 52.11
CA ASN A 212 15.60 -17.95 53.48
C ASN A 212 14.13 -17.52 53.70
N GLY A 213 13.22 -17.76 52.75
CA GLY A 213 11.78 -17.85 53.02
C GLY A 213 11.11 -16.64 53.71
N GLY A 214 11.60 -15.41 53.53
CA GLY A 214 11.05 -14.21 54.17
C GLY A 214 9.69 -13.74 53.63
N SER A 215 8.85 -13.19 54.51
CA SER A 215 7.48 -12.69 54.30
C SER A 215 7.30 -11.48 53.36
N LEU A 216 8.38 -10.95 52.77
CA LEU A 216 8.37 -9.84 51.78
C LEU A 216 7.87 -10.26 50.38
N ARG A 217 7.54 -11.53 50.18
CA ARG A 217 7.31 -12.14 48.85
C ARG A 217 5.91 -11.97 48.28
N GLY A 218 4.89 -11.97 49.14
CA GLY A 218 3.52 -11.64 48.72
C GLY A 218 3.42 -10.19 48.27
N ASP A 219 4.17 -9.30 48.91
CA ASP A 219 4.26 -7.90 48.52
C ASP A 219 5.09 -7.73 47.24
N HIS A 220 6.23 -8.43 47.09
CA HIS A 220 7.01 -8.38 45.85
C HIS A 220 6.19 -8.82 44.63
N ARG A 221 5.56 -10.00 44.66
CA ARG A 221 4.81 -10.52 43.51
C ARG A 221 3.66 -9.60 43.13
N ARG A 222 2.90 -9.12 44.11
CA ARG A 222 1.80 -8.16 43.87
C ARG A 222 2.31 -6.84 43.31
N THR A 223 3.41 -6.32 43.86
CA THR A 223 4.02 -5.07 43.40
C THR A 223 4.56 -5.21 41.98
N CYS A 224 5.22 -6.33 41.66
CA CYS A 224 5.73 -6.59 40.32
C CYS A 224 4.61 -6.63 39.28
N VAL A 225 3.52 -7.35 39.55
CA VAL A 225 2.35 -7.39 38.66
C VAL A 225 1.73 -6.00 38.49
N THR A 226 1.64 -5.23 39.58
CA THR A 226 1.13 -3.84 39.54
C THR A 226 2.01 -2.93 38.67
N LEU A 227 3.34 -3.09 38.72
CA LEU A 227 4.27 -2.33 37.87
C LEU A 227 4.12 -2.68 36.40
N VAL A 228 4.03 -3.97 36.06
CA VAL A 228 3.81 -4.40 34.66
C VAL A 228 2.49 -3.86 34.13
N LEU A 229 1.40 -4.01 34.90
CA LEU A 229 0.10 -3.47 34.53
C LEU A 229 0.14 -1.95 34.34
N GLY A 230 0.78 -1.24 35.27
CA GLY A 230 0.96 0.22 35.18
C GLY A 230 1.76 0.64 33.94
N SER A 231 2.83 -0.10 33.61
CA SER A 231 3.62 0.08 32.39
C SER A 231 2.78 -0.14 31.13
N LEU A 232 2.00 -1.22 31.06
CA LEU A 232 1.14 -1.52 29.91
C LEU A 232 0.08 -0.43 29.69
N VAL A 233 -0.60 -0.01 30.75
CA VAL A 233 -1.63 1.06 30.65
C VAL A 233 -1.00 2.40 30.26
N LYS A 234 0.18 2.72 30.82
CA LYS A 234 0.91 3.95 30.46
C LYS A 234 1.40 3.91 29.02
N GLY A 235 1.93 2.78 28.57
CA GLY A 235 2.37 2.54 27.19
C GLY A 235 1.22 2.61 26.21
N ALA A 236 0.08 1.96 26.50
CA ALA A 236 -1.13 2.06 25.70
C ALA A 236 -1.60 3.51 25.53
N ARG A 237 -1.48 4.34 26.59
CA ARG A 237 -1.77 5.77 26.50
C ARG A 237 -0.76 6.54 25.64
N GLN A 238 0.52 6.19 25.70
CA GLN A 238 1.56 6.80 24.86
C GLN A 238 1.39 6.43 23.38
N ALA A 239 0.91 5.21 23.10
CA ALA A 239 0.56 4.73 21.78
C ALA A 239 -0.82 5.23 21.28
N ASN A 240 -1.48 6.14 22.00
CA ASN A 240 -2.82 6.68 21.67
C ASN A 240 -3.93 5.62 21.53
N ILE A 241 -3.79 4.47 22.20
CA ILE A 241 -4.79 3.41 22.23
C ILE A 241 -5.46 3.26 23.61
N TRP A 242 -5.35 4.27 24.48
CA TRP A 242 -6.02 4.30 25.78
C TRP A 242 -6.82 5.61 26.00
N PRO A 243 -8.13 5.56 26.31
CA PRO A 243 -8.99 4.37 26.41
C PRO A 243 -9.11 3.65 25.07
N ARG A 244 -9.66 2.43 25.08
CA ARG A 244 -9.66 1.57 23.88
C ARG A 244 -10.33 2.33 22.73
N PRO A 245 -9.64 2.51 21.59
CA PRO A 245 -10.23 3.20 20.45
C PRO A 245 -11.54 2.52 20.03
N GLU A 246 -12.48 3.33 19.55
CA GLU A 246 -13.70 2.81 18.93
C GLU A 246 -13.37 2.09 17.60
N LYS A 247 -14.38 1.58 16.92
CA LYS A 247 -14.20 0.88 15.63
C LYS A 247 -13.61 1.81 14.56
N PRO A 248 -13.03 1.26 13.47
CA PRO A 248 -12.47 2.05 12.37
C PRO A 248 -13.45 3.12 11.82
N PRO A 249 -12.95 4.22 11.21
CA PRO A 249 -11.53 4.47 10.87
C PRO A 249 -10.70 4.90 12.08
N TYR A 250 -9.41 4.54 12.06
CA TYR A 250 -8.44 4.94 13.07
C TYR A 250 -7.66 6.16 12.63
N ASP A 251 -7.28 7.02 13.58
CA ASP A 251 -6.47 8.24 13.34
C ASP A 251 -4.97 7.95 13.16
N PHE A 252 -4.60 6.69 13.02
CA PHE A 252 -3.22 6.23 12.86
C PHE A 252 -3.15 5.08 11.86
N THR A 253 -1.96 4.88 11.33
CA THR A 253 -1.64 3.82 10.38
C THR A 253 -1.22 2.57 11.15
N PHE A 254 -1.20 1.41 10.48
CA PHE A 254 -0.72 0.19 11.13
C PHE A 254 0.76 0.32 11.52
N ASP A 255 1.61 0.85 10.63
CA ASP A 255 3.04 0.99 10.88
C ASP A 255 3.32 1.95 12.06
N THR A 256 2.61 3.08 12.13
CA THR A 256 2.77 4.04 13.23
C THR A 256 2.31 3.45 14.56
N LEU A 257 1.22 2.68 14.57
CA LEU A 257 0.77 1.97 15.76
C LEU A 257 1.78 0.91 16.22
N VAL A 258 2.27 0.08 15.31
CA VAL A 258 3.21 -1.00 15.67
C VAL A 258 4.50 -0.42 16.25
N LEU A 259 5.05 0.64 15.64
CA LEU A 259 6.20 1.35 16.21
C LEU A 259 5.92 1.89 17.61
N ALA A 260 4.73 2.45 17.84
CA ALA A 260 4.33 2.95 19.16
C ALA A 260 4.15 1.82 20.19
N ILE A 261 3.62 0.66 19.78
CA ILE A 261 3.50 -0.52 20.65
C ILE A 261 4.88 -1.07 21.01
N ARG A 262 5.82 -1.12 20.07
CA ARG A 262 7.20 -1.56 20.31
C ARG A 262 7.98 -0.64 21.26
N ASP A 263 7.61 0.64 21.37
CA ASP A 263 8.23 1.57 22.33
C ASP A 263 7.64 1.47 23.75
N ILE A 264 6.64 0.60 24.00
CA ILE A 264 6.10 0.38 25.34
C ILE A 264 7.17 -0.23 26.25
N ARG A 265 7.60 0.53 27.25
CA ARG A 265 8.62 0.08 28.21
C ARG A 265 8.01 -0.62 29.41
N ILE A 266 8.24 -1.93 29.50
CA ILE A 266 7.78 -2.73 30.63
C ILE A 266 8.76 -2.60 31.80
N SER A 267 8.21 -2.29 32.97
CA SER A 267 8.95 -2.23 34.23
C SER A 267 8.49 -3.32 35.17
N THR A 268 9.42 -4.06 35.74
CA THR A 268 9.17 -5.08 36.76
C THR A 268 9.90 -4.70 38.05
N LEU A 269 9.44 -5.24 39.18
CA LEU A 269 10.20 -5.13 40.41
C LEU A 269 11.45 -6.04 40.37
N CYS A 270 11.35 -7.18 39.68
CA CYS A 270 12.42 -8.16 39.53
C CYS A 270 13.69 -7.55 38.90
N SER A 271 13.55 -6.79 37.81
CA SER A 271 14.68 -6.14 37.15
C SER A 271 15.38 -5.07 37.98
N GLN A 272 14.69 -4.51 38.99
CA GLN A 272 15.24 -3.50 39.89
C GLN A 272 15.93 -4.10 41.12
N THR A 273 15.57 -5.33 41.51
CA THR A 273 16.03 -5.95 42.76
C THR A 273 16.94 -7.16 42.57
N ASP A 274 16.90 -7.80 41.40
CA ASP A 274 17.67 -9.02 41.12
C ASP A 274 18.90 -8.68 40.23
N VAL A 275 20.10 -8.85 40.80
CA VAL A 275 21.38 -8.56 40.13
C VAL A 275 21.67 -9.56 39.00
N SER A 276 20.96 -10.70 38.99
CA SER A 276 21.17 -11.77 38.00
C SER A 276 20.37 -11.62 36.71
N SER A 277 19.36 -10.75 36.67
CA SER A 277 18.48 -10.56 35.50
C SER A 277 18.06 -9.09 35.34
N ILE A 278 19.00 -8.28 34.85
CA ILE A 278 18.89 -6.82 34.71
C ILE A 278 17.79 -6.38 33.71
N PHE A 279 17.20 -7.32 32.96
CA PHE A 279 16.19 -7.06 31.93
C PHE A 279 14.97 -7.99 32.00
N ASP A 280 14.62 -8.54 33.17
CA ASP A 280 13.42 -9.39 33.29
C ASP A 280 12.14 -8.56 33.11
N THR A 281 11.55 -8.58 31.92
CA THR A 281 10.23 -8.00 31.62
C THR A 281 9.11 -9.04 31.70
N HIS A 282 9.39 -10.19 32.31
CA HIS A 282 8.52 -11.37 32.31
C HIS A 282 8.11 -11.82 30.90
N GLY A 283 9.01 -11.62 29.93
CA GLY A 283 8.80 -11.98 28.52
C GLY A 283 7.75 -11.15 27.80
N VAL A 284 7.27 -10.04 28.39
CA VAL A 284 6.24 -9.18 27.77
C VAL A 284 6.81 -8.47 26.56
N ASP A 285 8.03 -7.94 26.64
CA ASP A 285 8.68 -7.26 25.51
C ASP A 285 8.89 -8.22 24.35
N ASP A 286 9.46 -9.41 24.62
CA ASP A 286 9.66 -10.46 23.61
C ASP A 286 8.34 -10.90 22.96
N LEU A 287 7.28 -11.03 23.77
CA LEU A 287 5.97 -11.41 23.29
C LEU A 287 5.33 -10.31 22.41
N LEU A 288 5.43 -9.05 22.82
CA LEU A 288 4.96 -7.93 22.01
C LEU A 288 5.68 -7.89 20.66
N GLU A 289 7.00 -8.04 20.65
CA GLU A 289 7.80 -8.06 19.43
C GLU A 289 7.38 -9.19 18.50
N VAL A 290 7.29 -10.43 19.02
CA VAL A 290 6.89 -11.60 18.23
C VAL A 290 5.46 -11.47 17.68
N LEU A 291 4.53 -10.94 18.47
CA LEU A 291 3.14 -10.77 18.02
C LEU A 291 3.01 -9.65 16.98
N MET A 292 3.71 -8.52 17.15
CA MET A 292 3.72 -7.46 16.14
C MET A 292 4.34 -7.95 14.83
N ASP A 293 5.46 -8.67 14.88
CA ASP A 293 6.09 -9.32 13.73
C ASP A 293 5.13 -10.25 12.99
N ASN A 294 4.33 -11.02 13.73
CA ASN A 294 3.38 -11.95 13.13
C ASN A 294 2.23 -11.21 12.42
N ILE A 295 1.76 -10.09 12.98
CA ILE A 295 0.73 -9.27 12.33
C ILE A 295 1.31 -8.58 11.09
N GLU A 296 2.52 -8.03 11.15
CA GLU A 296 3.22 -7.46 9.98
C GLU A 296 3.40 -8.49 8.86
N ARG A 297 3.77 -9.72 9.20
CA ARG A 297 3.89 -10.82 8.22
C ARG A 297 2.54 -11.25 7.64
N SER A 298 1.44 -11.01 8.35
CA SER A 298 0.09 -11.30 7.85
C SER A 298 -0.36 -10.35 6.75
N LEU A 299 0.23 -9.14 6.69
CA LEU A 299 0.07 -8.23 5.55
C LEU A 299 0.86 -8.78 4.36
N ALA A 300 0.15 -9.49 3.50
CA ALA A 300 0.72 -10.17 2.34
C ALA A 300 0.50 -9.40 1.04
N GLY A 301 -0.25 -8.29 1.07
CA GLY A 301 -0.76 -7.64 -0.12
C GLY A 301 -1.84 -8.46 -0.82
N LEU A 302 -2.40 -7.86 -1.86
CA LEU A 302 -3.51 -8.42 -2.62
C LEU A 302 -3.02 -9.19 -3.84
N ASN A 303 -3.75 -10.24 -4.20
CA ASN A 303 -3.57 -10.92 -5.47
C ASN A 303 -4.40 -10.21 -6.55
N ILE A 304 -3.76 -9.70 -7.59
CA ILE A 304 -4.42 -8.97 -8.68
C ILE A 304 -5.53 -9.78 -9.36
N ASN A 305 -5.38 -11.11 -9.45
CA ASN A 305 -6.33 -11.98 -10.16
C ASN A 305 -7.68 -12.09 -9.45
N ASP A 306 -7.73 -11.84 -8.15
CA ASP A 306 -8.97 -11.84 -7.36
C ASP A 306 -9.91 -10.70 -7.77
N PHE A 307 -9.38 -9.67 -8.45
CA PHE A 307 -10.09 -8.46 -8.86
C PHE A 307 -10.16 -8.29 -10.39
N MET A 308 -9.20 -8.86 -11.13
CA MET A 308 -9.11 -8.70 -12.59
C MET A 308 -10.28 -9.39 -13.32
N PRO A 309 -11.02 -8.70 -14.20
CA PRO A 309 -12.07 -9.31 -15.03
C PRO A 309 -11.51 -10.44 -15.90
N ASP A 310 -12.30 -11.50 -16.11
CA ASP A 310 -11.86 -12.69 -16.87
C ASP A 310 -11.32 -12.33 -18.27
N GLU A 311 -11.96 -11.40 -18.97
CA GLU A 311 -11.56 -10.94 -20.32
C GLU A 311 -10.20 -10.24 -20.37
N ARG A 312 -9.71 -9.74 -19.22
CA ARG A 312 -8.43 -9.05 -19.12
C ARG A 312 -7.32 -9.95 -18.59
N ARG A 313 -7.61 -11.07 -17.93
CA ARG A 313 -6.57 -11.89 -17.31
C ARG A 313 -5.60 -12.41 -18.38
N ARG A 314 -4.29 -12.28 -18.12
CA ARG A 314 -3.29 -13.00 -18.92
C ARG A 314 -3.56 -14.50 -18.77
N ASP A 315 -3.86 -15.18 -19.88
CA ASP A 315 -3.94 -16.64 -19.89
C ASP A 315 -2.56 -17.19 -19.47
N LEU A 316 -2.50 -17.91 -18.35
CA LEU A 316 -1.31 -18.64 -17.94
C LEU A 316 -1.06 -19.76 -18.96
N GLN A 317 -0.29 -19.48 -20.00
CA GLN A 317 0.27 -20.49 -20.91
C GLN A 317 1.53 -21.13 -20.30
#